data_AF-T0ZFT9-F1
#
_entry.id   AF-T0ZFT9-F1
#
_cell.length_a   1.000
_cell.length_b   1.000
_cell.length_c   1.000
_cell.angle_alpha   90.00
_cell.angle_beta   90.00
_cell.angle_gamma   90.00
#
_symmetry.space_group_name_H-M   'P 1'
#
loop_
_entity.id
_entity.type
_entity.pdbx_description
1 polymer ?
#
loop_
_entity_poly.entity_id
_entity_poly.type
_entity_poly.pdbx_seq_one_letter_code
_entity_poly.pdbx_strand_id
1 'polypeptide(L)'
;SAGVDHLFFTGSTAVGRIVAESAGRLLVPVTLELGGKCPAVVDATVDLRAAARRIAWGKFANAGQTCVAPDYVLVQQEVADRFTDEVCAAVRAFYGEDPRRSADYGRIVDGRHLDRLLEILEGHAGRVVLGGGCDPGNRYLAPTVVREPALSSRLMREEIFGPVLPVVAVADVPRALEV
;
A
#
# COMPACT_ATOMS: atom_id res chain seq x y z
N SER A 1 -8.24 3.71 -42.68
CA SER A 1 -8.15 2.66 -41.66
C SER A 1 -8.93 3.12 -40.45
N ALA A 2 -9.78 2.29 -39.85
CA ALA A 2 -10.46 2.66 -38.61
C ALA A 2 -9.46 2.56 -37.45
N GLY A 3 -8.64 3.60 -37.26
CA GLY A 3 -7.76 3.75 -36.12
C GLY A 3 -8.53 4.25 -34.89
N VAL A 4 -7.94 4.09 -33.72
CA VAL A 4 -8.44 4.73 -32.48
C VAL A 4 -7.88 6.15 -32.39
N ASP A 5 -8.74 7.11 -32.06
CA ASP A 5 -8.36 8.53 -31.97
C ASP A 5 -7.73 8.90 -30.61
N HIS A 6 -7.96 8.08 -29.58
CA HIS A 6 -7.39 8.26 -28.24
C HIS A 6 -7.30 6.91 -27.52
N LEU A 7 -6.28 6.75 -26.67
CA LEU A 7 -6.09 5.55 -25.84
C LEU A 7 -6.13 5.91 -24.35
N PHE A 8 -7.04 5.28 -23.61
CA PHE A 8 -7.10 5.39 -22.15
C PHE A 8 -6.66 4.07 -21.52
N PHE A 9 -5.66 4.13 -20.64
CA PHE A 9 -5.11 2.95 -19.98
C PHE A 9 -4.96 3.18 -18.47
N THR A 10 -5.47 2.22 -17.68
CA THR A 10 -5.21 2.14 -16.24
C THR A 10 -4.48 0.83 -15.94
N GLY A 11 -3.34 0.90 -15.26
CA GLY A 11 -2.56 -0.29 -14.94
C GLY A 11 -1.15 0.00 -14.46
N SER A 12 -0.24 -0.96 -14.65
CA SER A 12 1.13 -0.82 -14.16
C SER A 12 1.97 0.11 -15.03
N THR A 13 2.96 0.75 -14.43
CA THR A 13 3.92 1.62 -15.13
C THR A 13 4.68 0.88 -16.24
N ALA A 14 5.00 -0.40 -16.02
CA ALA A 14 5.67 -1.22 -17.04
C ALA A 14 4.81 -1.38 -18.30
N VAL A 15 3.52 -1.71 -18.15
CA VAL A 15 2.61 -1.85 -19.29
C VAL A 15 2.23 -0.49 -19.89
N GLY A 16 2.06 0.55 -19.05
CA GLY A 16 1.80 1.91 -19.50
C GLY A 16 2.88 2.43 -20.47
N ARG A 17 4.16 2.08 -20.25
CA ARG A 17 5.25 2.40 -21.20
C ARG A 17 5.07 1.71 -22.55
N ILE A 18 4.66 0.44 -22.56
CA ILE A 18 4.40 -0.33 -23.79
C ILE A 18 3.23 0.29 -24.57
N VAL A 19 2.16 0.68 -23.86
CA VAL A 19 1.00 1.37 -24.43
C VAL A 19 1.42 2.71 -25.05
N ALA A 20 2.18 3.52 -24.32
CA ALA A 20 2.68 4.81 -24.80
C ALA A 20 3.56 4.66 -26.05
N GLU A 21 4.47 3.69 -26.08
CA GLU A 21 5.34 3.44 -27.24
C GLU A 21 4.52 3.06 -28.47
N SER A 22 3.53 2.17 -28.30
CA SER A 22 2.67 1.72 -29.38
C SER A 22 1.79 2.86 -29.93
N ALA A 23 1.23 3.68 -29.04
CA ALA A 23 0.44 4.84 -29.39
C ALA A 23 1.27 5.91 -30.13
N GLY A 24 2.51 6.14 -29.68
CA GLY A 24 3.44 7.10 -30.29
C GLY A 24 3.78 6.76 -31.74
N ARG A 25 3.89 5.47 -32.10
CA ARG A 25 4.10 5.02 -33.49
C ARG A 25 2.95 5.41 -34.42
N LEU A 26 1.76 5.63 -33.88
CA LEU A 26 0.54 5.96 -34.61
C LEU A 26 0.11 7.43 -34.42
N LEU A 27 0.89 8.22 -33.68
CA LEU A 27 0.54 9.58 -33.28
C LEU A 27 -0.82 9.68 -32.55
N VAL A 28 -1.19 8.63 -31.81
CA VAL A 28 -2.43 8.58 -31.03
C VAL A 28 -2.18 9.14 -29.63
N PRO A 29 -2.94 10.15 -29.16
CA PRO A 29 -2.83 10.66 -27.80
C PRO A 29 -3.24 9.60 -26.76
N VAL A 30 -2.64 9.71 -25.57
CA VAL A 30 -2.85 8.75 -24.47
C VAL A 30 -3.23 9.44 -23.17
N THR A 31 -4.04 8.76 -22.36
CA THR A 31 -4.21 9.00 -20.93
C THR A 31 -3.76 7.75 -20.18
N LEU A 32 -2.79 7.88 -19.27
CA LEU A 32 -2.19 6.78 -18.53
C LEU A 32 -2.40 6.99 -17.03
N GLU A 33 -3.29 6.22 -16.43
CA GLU A 33 -3.53 6.17 -14.98
C GLU A 33 -2.71 5.02 -14.38
N LEU A 34 -1.56 5.36 -13.80
CA LEU A 34 -0.57 4.39 -13.35
C LEU A 34 -0.48 4.36 -11.82
N GLY A 35 0.39 3.48 -11.31
CA GLY A 35 0.65 3.33 -9.88
C GLY A 35 1.82 4.15 -9.37
N GLY A 36 2.10 3.97 -8.09
CA GLY A 36 3.20 4.60 -7.37
C GLY A 36 3.07 4.33 -5.87
N LYS A 37 4.00 4.84 -5.08
CA LYS A 37 3.89 4.74 -3.60
C LYS A 37 3.24 6.00 -3.07
N CYS A 38 1.95 5.93 -2.73
CA CYS A 38 1.24 7.07 -2.13
C CYS A 38 1.59 7.23 -0.64
N PRO A 39 2.33 8.27 -0.22
CA PRO A 39 2.60 8.51 1.20
C PRO A 39 1.36 9.04 1.91
N ALA A 40 1.23 8.69 3.19
CA ALA A 40 0.40 9.43 4.15
C ALA A 40 1.30 10.05 5.21
N VAL A 41 1.22 11.37 5.39
CA VAL A 41 1.99 12.10 6.42
C VAL A 41 1.08 12.40 7.61
N VAL A 42 1.53 12.06 8.81
CA VAL A 42 0.78 12.24 10.07
C VAL A 42 1.59 13.08 11.04
N ASP A 43 1.09 14.28 11.31
CA ASP A 43 1.65 15.24 12.25
C ASP A 43 1.10 15.01 13.68
N ALA A 44 1.85 15.43 14.71
CA ALA A 44 1.45 15.24 16.11
C ALA A 44 0.20 16.04 16.54
N THR A 45 -0.23 17.04 15.77
CA THR A 45 -1.36 17.91 16.11
C THR A 45 -2.74 17.36 15.71
N VAL A 46 -2.79 16.24 14.97
CA VAL A 46 -4.06 15.69 14.47
C VAL A 46 -4.71 14.72 15.48
N ASP A 47 -6.01 14.46 15.30
CA ASP A 47 -6.67 13.33 15.96
C ASP A 47 -6.12 12.01 15.41
N LEU A 48 -5.17 11.43 16.14
CA LEU A 48 -4.47 10.20 15.76
C LEU A 48 -5.43 9.02 15.56
N ARG A 49 -6.47 8.91 16.38
CA ARG A 49 -7.45 7.81 16.29
C ARG A 49 -8.28 7.94 15.02
N ALA A 50 -8.77 9.14 14.71
CA ALA A 50 -9.50 9.40 13.48
C ALA A 50 -8.60 9.20 12.24
N ALA A 51 -7.36 9.69 12.28
CA ALA A 51 -6.39 9.53 11.20
C ALA A 51 -6.05 8.05 10.96
N ALA A 52 -5.69 7.31 12.00
CA ALA A 52 -5.37 5.89 11.93
C ALA A 52 -6.54 5.06 11.38
N ARG A 53 -7.78 5.33 11.83
CA ARG A 53 -8.98 4.64 11.32
C ARG A 53 -9.20 4.90 9.82
N ARG A 54 -9.03 6.14 9.35
CA ARG A 54 -9.19 6.50 7.93
C ARG A 54 -8.09 5.90 7.06
N ILE A 55 -6.84 5.96 7.52
CA ILE A 55 -5.69 5.36 6.83
C ILE A 55 -5.85 3.84 6.76
N ALA A 56 -6.21 3.19 7.86
CA ALA A 56 -6.46 1.74 7.87
C ALA A 56 -7.59 1.36 6.91
N TRP A 57 -8.70 2.11 6.87
CA TRP A 57 -9.77 1.86 5.92
C TRP A 57 -9.28 1.95 4.47
N GLY A 58 -8.60 3.05 4.10
CA GLY A 58 -8.07 3.23 2.75
C GLY A 58 -7.00 2.19 2.38
N LYS A 59 -6.21 1.74 3.35
CA LYS A 59 -5.17 0.72 3.13
C LYS A 59 -5.74 -0.68 2.95
N PHE A 60 -6.65 -1.09 3.83
CA PHE A 60 -7.05 -2.50 3.90
C PHE A 60 -8.32 -2.81 3.10
N ALA A 61 -9.04 -1.78 2.62
CA ALA A 61 -10.05 -1.94 1.59
C ALA A 61 -9.46 -2.62 0.34
N ASN A 62 -10.22 -3.55 -0.26
CA ASN A 62 -9.77 -4.40 -1.36
C ASN A 62 -8.44 -5.15 -1.09
N ALA A 63 -8.14 -5.44 0.18
CA ALA A 63 -6.85 -5.96 0.63
C ALA A 63 -5.65 -5.11 0.12
N GLY A 64 -5.82 -3.80 0.03
CA GLY A 64 -4.77 -2.85 -0.38
C GLY A 64 -4.43 -2.84 -1.88
N GLN A 65 -5.19 -3.55 -2.70
CA GLN A 65 -5.03 -3.58 -4.16
C GLN A 65 -5.78 -2.39 -4.79
N THR A 66 -5.39 -1.17 -4.42
CA THR A 66 -5.99 0.09 -4.87
C THR A 66 -4.88 1.08 -5.19
N CYS A 67 -4.93 1.71 -6.36
CA CYS A 67 -3.86 2.61 -6.86
C CYS A 67 -3.61 3.84 -5.97
N VAL A 68 -4.62 4.27 -5.22
CA VAL A 68 -4.54 5.42 -4.29
C VAL A 68 -4.54 4.99 -2.82
N ALA A 69 -4.35 3.70 -2.53
CA ALA A 69 -4.22 3.26 -1.14
C ALA A 69 -2.96 3.90 -0.50
N PRO A 70 -3.00 4.23 0.81
CA PRO A 70 -1.79 4.62 1.53
C PRO A 70 -0.73 3.53 1.41
N ASP A 71 0.32 3.76 0.64
CA ASP A 71 1.33 2.74 0.42
C ASP A 71 2.19 2.61 1.68
N TYR A 72 2.59 3.74 2.28
CA TYR A 72 3.32 3.85 3.54
C TYR A 72 2.90 5.09 4.34
N VAL A 73 3.18 5.09 5.64
CA VAL A 73 2.95 6.23 6.53
C VAL A 73 4.28 6.81 7.02
N LEU A 74 4.40 8.12 6.95
CA LEU A 74 5.41 8.93 7.62
C LEU A 74 4.75 9.62 8.80
N VAL A 75 5.16 9.31 10.01
CA VAL A 75 4.52 9.83 11.23
C VAL A 75 5.54 10.55 12.10
N GLN A 76 5.16 11.69 12.68
CA GLN A 76 6.07 12.41 13.57
C GLN A 76 6.48 11.53 14.77
N GLN A 77 7.78 11.52 15.05
CA GLN A 77 8.41 10.56 15.97
C GLN A 77 7.75 10.48 17.35
N GLU A 78 7.32 11.61 17.91
CA GLU A 78 6.66 11.70 19.22
C GLU A 78 5.36 10.88 19.30
N VAL A 79 4.62 10.76 18.19
CA VAL A 79 3.31 10.11 18.16
C VAL A 79 3.32 8.77 17.43
N ALA A 80 4.47 8.33 16.91
CA ALA A 80 4.58 7.19 16.02
C ALA A 80 4.06 5.87 16.62
N ASP A 81 4.40 5.58 17.87
CA ASP A 81 3.95 4.35 18.54
C ASP A 81 2.45 4.39 18.83
N ARG A 82 1.94 5.51 19.36
CA ARG A 82 0.50 5.71 19.61
C ARG A 82 -0.31 5.60 18.32
N PHE A 83 0.15 6.22 17.23
CA PHE A 83 -0.49 6.10 15.92
C PHE A 83 -0.51 4.64 15.44
N THR A 84 0.61 3.92 15.58
CA THR A 84 0.72 2.52 15.19
C THR A 84 -0.26 1.63 15.96
N ASP A 85 -0.42 1.87 17.26
CA ASP A 85 -1.39 1.16 18.09
C ASP A 85 -2.84 1.44 17.65
N GLU A 86 -3.16 2.69 17.33
CA GLU A 86 -4.49 3.07 16.80
C GLU A 86 -4.78 2.45 15.44
N VAL A 87 -3.77 2.29 14.56
CA VAL A 87 -3.92 1.54 13.30
C VAL A 87 -4.24 0.08 13.60
N CYS A 88 -3.50 -0.55 14.52
CA CYS A 88 -3.75 -1.93 14.91
C CYS A 88 -5.15 -2.11 15.51
N ALA A 89 -5.59 -1.18 16.35
CA ALA A 89 -6.94 -1.17 16.92
C ALA A 89 -8.02 -1.01 15.85
N ALA A 90 -7.80 -0.13 14.86
CA ALA A 90 -8.73 0.05 13.75
C ALA A 90 -8.87 -1.22 12.91
N VAL A 91 -7.77 -1.91 12.60
CA VAL A 91 -7.81 -3.18 11.86
C VAL A 91 -8.61 -4.25 12.61
N ARG A 92 -8.37 -4.41 13.92
CA ARG A 92 -9.17 -5.35 14.75
C ARG A 92 -10.64 -4.95 14.79
N ALA A 93 -10.95 -3.66 14.87
CA ALA A 93 -12.33 -3.18 14.85
C ALA A 93 -13.03 -3.41 13.51
N PHE A 94 -12.31 -3.43 12.39
CA PHE A 94 -12.87 -3.70 11.07
C PHE A 94 -13.07 -5.20 10.80
N TYR A 95 -12.08 -6.03 11.16
CA TYR A 95 -12.02 -7.41 10.69
C TYR A 95 -12.03 -8.46 11.82
N GLY A 96 -12.11 -8.03 13.07
CA GLY A 96 -12.01 -8.90 14.25
C GLY A 96 -10.58 -9.37 14.53
N GLU A 97 -10.47 -10.30 15.48
CA GLU A 97 -9.17 -10.89 15.87
C GLU A 97 -8.58 -11.82 14.80
N ASP A 98 -9.43 -12.39 13.94
CA ASP A 98 -9.00 -13.21 12.81
C ASP A 98 -9.57 -12.66 11.49
N PRO A 99 -8.85 -11.74 10.81
CA PRO A 99 -9.26 -11.18 9.53
C PRO A 99 -9.49 -12.21 8.44
N ARG A 100 -8.94 -13.43 8.56
CA ARG A 100 -9.17 -14.51 7.59
C ARG A 100 -10.63 -14.93 7.55
N ARG A 101 -11.33 -14.82 8.67
CA ARG A 101 -12.75 -15.19 8.84
C ARG A 101 -13.70 -14.01 8.62
N SER A 102 -13.19 -12.80 8.46
CA SER A 102 -14.02 -11.62 8.20
C SER A 102 -14.61 -11.70 6.80
N ALA A 103 -15.93 -11.47 6.69
CA ALA A 103 -16.62 -11.34 5.42
C ALA A 103 -16.27 -10.02 4.69
N ASP A 104 -15.78 -9.03 5.44
CA ASP A 104 -15.46 -7.69 4.93
C ASP A 104 -14.00 -7.58 4.44
N TYR A 105 -13.20 -8.66 4.58
CA TYR A 105 -11.80 -8.67 4.18
C TYR A 105 -11.58 -9.38 2.85
N GLY A 106 -10.90 -8.70 1.92
CA GLY A 106 -10.64 -9.17 0.57
C GLY A 106 -9.61 -10.30 0.48
N ARG A 107 -9.29 -10.69 -0.76
CA ARG A 107 -8.23 -11.66 -1.10
C ARG A 107 -7.33 -11.10 -2.18
N ILE A 108 -6.12 -11.62 -2.26
CA ILE A 108 -5.19 -11.28 -3.33
C ILE A 108 -5.70 -11.87 -4.65
N VAL A 109 -5.57 -11.08 -5.72
CA VAL A 109 -6.16 -11.37 -7.04
C VAL A 109 -5.73 -12.75 -7.58
N ASP A 110 -4.44 -13.08 -7.46
CA ASP A 110 -3.88 -14.35 -7.93
C ASP A 110 -2.66 -14.78 -7.08
N GLY A 111 -2.15 -15.98 -7.33
CA GLY A 111 -0.99 -16.52 -6.63
C GLY A 111 0.31 -15.77 -6.91
N ARG A 112 0.50 -15.29 -8.15
CA ARG A 112 1.71 -14.56 -8.55
C ARG A 112 1.85 -13.25 -7.79
N HIS A 113 0.74 -12.53 -7.60
CA HIS A 113 0.73 -11.28 -6.84
C HIS A 113 0.93 -11.52 -5.35
N LEU A 114 0.40 -12.63 -4.83
CA LEU A 114 0.67 -13.05 -3.45
C LEU A 114 2.16 -13.38 -3.26
N ASP A 115 2.75 -14.17 -4.14
CA ASP A 115 4.18 -14.52 -4.08
C ASP A 115 5.04 -13.24 -4.12
N ARG A 116 4.73 -12.31 -5.02
CA ARG A 116 5.40 -10.99 -5.08
C ARG A 116 5.29 -10.24 -3.74
N LEU A 117 4.12 -10.24 -3.11
CA LEU A 117 3.92 -9.58 -1.81
C LEU A 117 4.75 -10.24 -0.70
N LEU A 118 4.85 -11.57 -0.71
CA LEU A 118 5.69 -12.30 0.23
C LEU A 118 7.18 -11.97 0.02
N GLU A 119 7.66 -11.95 -1.22
CA GLU A 119 9.03 -11.55 -1.53
C GLU A 119 9.34 -10.09 -1.13
N ILE A 120 8.36 -9.18 -1.26
CA ILE A 120 8.51 -7.78 -0.83
C ILE A 120 8.64 -7.67 0.69
N LEU A 121 7.99 -8.57 1.44
CA LEU A 121 8.08 -8.65 2.90
C LEU A 121 9.38 -9.30 3.38
N GLU A 122 10.11 -10.02 2.53
CA GLU A 122 11.41 -10.58 2.91
C GLU A 122 12.46 -9.48 3.15
N GLY A 123 13.26 -9.65 4.20
CA GLY A 123 14.41 -8.78 4.44
C GLY A 123 14.08 -7.31 4.74
N HIS A 124 12.85 -6.98 5.15
CA HIS A 124 12.44 -5.59 5.40
C HIS A 124 13.13 -4.93 6.61
N ALA A 125 13.76 -5.71 7.50
CA ALA A 125 14.48 -5.29 8.72
C ALA A 125 13.66 -4.52 9.78
N GLY A 126 12.42 -4.12 9.49
CA GLY A 126 11.48 -3.56 10.47
C GLY A 126 10.84 -4.59 11.41
N ARG A 127 9.99 -4.10 12.31
CA ARG A 127 9.22 -4.91 13.27
C ARG A 127 7.79 -5.10 12.78
N VAL A 128 7.36 -6.33 12.57
CA VAL A 128 5.94 -6.65 12.34
C VAL A 128 5.18 -6.48 13.66
N VAL A 129 4.26 -5.52 13.71
CA VAL A 129 3.48 -5.20 14.93
C VAL A 129 2.03 -5.71 14.86
N LEU A 130 1.59 -6.10 13.66
CA LEU A 130 0.31 -6.74 13.40
C LEU A 130 0.44 -7.60 12.15
N GLY A 131 -0.26 -8.74 12.12
CA GLY A 131 -0.39 -9.56 10.91
C GLY A 131 0.78 -10.50 10.69
N GLY A 132 1.27 -10.58 9.44
CA GLY A 132 2.33 -11.51 9.03
C GLY A 132 1.86 -12.93 8.66
N GLY A 133 0.60 -13.28 8.93
CA GLY A 133 0.03 -14.56 8.53
C GLY A 133 -0.36 -14.58 7.05
N CYS A 134 -0.16 -15.72 6.38
CA CYS A 134 -0.63 -15.97 5.01
C CYS A 134 -1.30 -17.34 4.88
N ASP A 135 -2.11 -17.49 3.83
CA ASP A 135 -2.69 -18.77 3.40
C ASP A 135 -2.80 -18.75 1.87
N PRO A 136 -1.78 -19.30 1.16
CA PRO A 136 -1.74 -19.32 -0.29
C PRO A 136 -2.91 -20.05 -0.94
N GLY A 137 -3.45 -21.09 -0.27
CA GLY A 137 -4.59 -21.87 -0.79
C GLY A 137 -5.85 -21.02 -0.93
N ASN A 138 -5.99 -19.99 -0.08
CA ASN A 138 -7.09 -19.03 -0.12
C ASN A 138 -6.70 -17.66 -0.68
N ARG A 139 -5.48 -17.51 -1.22
CA ARG A 139 -4.91 -16.20 -1.63
C ARG A 139 -5.04 -15.13 -0.54
N TYR A 140 -4.87 -15.54 0.70
CA TYR A 140 -4.99 -14.68 1.87
C TYR A 140 -3.62 -14.22 2.33
N LEU A 141 -3.51 -12.92 2.58
CA LEU A 141 -2.42 -12.29 3.32
C LEU A 141 -3.06 -11.43 4.41
N ALA A 142 -2.62 -11.56 5.66
CA ALA A 142 -3.18 -10.79 6.76
C ALA A 142 -2.90 -9.29 6.60
N PRO A 143 -3.82 -8.40 7.07
CA PRO A 143 -3.48 -7.00 7.31
C PRO A 143 -2.21 -6.92 8.15
N THR A 144 -1.13 -6.42 7.54
CA THR A 144 0.20 -6.44 8.14
C THR A 144 0.67 -5.00 8.34
N VAL A 145 1.15 -4.69 9.54
CA VAL A 145 1.74 -3.38 9.86
C VAL A 145 3.20 -3.61 10.21
N VAL A 146 4.11 -2.90 9.54
CA VAL A 146 5.56 -3.02 9.72
C VAL A 146 6.10 -1.68 10.19
N ARG A 147 6.62 -1.65 11.41
CA ARG A 147 7.22 -0.46 12.03
C ARG A 147 8.70 -0.39 11.69
N GLU A 148 9.15 0.78 11.23
CA GLU A 148 10.56 1.08 10.88
C GLU A 148 11.23 0.05 9.95
N PRO A 149 10.64 -0.30 8.78
CA PRO A 149 11.40 -1.05 7.79
C PRO A 149 12.58 -0.22 7.26
N ALA A 150 13.64 -0.90 6.84
CA ALA A 150 14.76 -0.24 6.18
C ALA A 150 14.28 0.47 4.91
N LEU A 151 14.59 1.76 4.77
CA LEU A 151 14.22 2.55 3.58
C LEU A 151 14.81 1.98 2.28
N SER A 152 15.90 1.23 2.37
CA SER A 152 16.52 0.52 1.25
C SER A 152 15.87 -0.82 0.90
N SER A 153 14.92 -1.32 1.70
CA SER A 153 14.25 -2.60 1.46
C SER A 153 13.30 -2.55 0.25
N ARG A 154 12.96 -3.72 -0.30
CA ARG A 154 11.96 -3.84 -1.38
C ARG A 154 10.61 -3.25 -0.95
N LEU A 155 10.22 -3.47 0.30
CA LEU A 155 9.00 -2.90 0.90
C LEU A 155 8.90 -1.38 0.76
N MET A 156 10.03 -0.66 0.83
CA MET A 156 10.07 0.80 0.69
C MET A 156 10.42 1.27 -0.74
N ARG A 157 10.84 0.38 -1.64
CA ARG A 157 11.24 0.74 -3.02
C ARG A 157 10.21 0.39 -4.08
N GLU A 158 9.40 -0.63 -3.86
CA GLU A 158 8.37 -1.10 -4.80
C GLU A 158 6.97 -0.68 -4.33
N GLU A 159 6.06 -0.43 -5.28
CA GLU A 159 4.64 -0.26 -4.96
C GLU A 159 4.09 -1.55 -4.35
N ILE A 160 3.47 -1.43 -3.17
CA ILE A 160 3.05 -2.60 -2.39
C ILE A 160 1.81 -3.21 -3.02
N PHE A 161 0.79 -2.42 -3.35
CA PHE A 161 -0.47 -2.89 -3.94
C PHE A 161 -1.05 -4.13 -3.22
N GLY A 162 -1.06 -4.08 -1.89
CA GLY A 162 -1.44 -5.19 -1.02
C GLY A 162 -1.57 -4.76 0.44
N PRO A 163 -1.96 -5.68 1.34
CA PRO A 163 -2.40 -5.36 2.69
C PRO A 163 -1.22 -5.24 3.67
N VAL A 164 -0.17 -4.51 3.28
CA VAL A 164 1.02 -4.28 4.11
C VAL A 164 1.25 -2.78 4.27
N LEU A 165 1.23 -2.27 5.50
CA LEU A 165 1.44 -0.85 5.82
C LEU A 165 2.76 -0.63 6.58
N PRO A 166 3.80 -0.14 5.90
CA PRO A 166 4.97 0.45 6.53
C PRO A 166 4.61 1.71 7.32
N VAL A 167 5.17 1.85 8.51
CA VAL A 167 5.09 3.06 9.33
C VAL A 167 6.49 3.47 9.73
N VAL A 168 6.94 4.63 9.25
CA VAL A 168 8.29 5.19 9.46
C VAL A 168 8.16 6.47 10.31
N ALA A 169 8.98 6.60 11.35
CA ALA A 169 9.01 7.85 12.10
C ALA A 169 9.90 8.86 11.40
N VAL A 170 9.46 10.10 11.38
CA VAL A 170 10.22 11.25 10.90
C VAL A 170 10.28 12.30 12.00
N ALA A 171 11.39 13.06 12.04
CA ALA A 171 11.58 14.10 13.06
C ALA A 171 10.51 15.20 12.93
N ASP A 172 10.22 15.61 11.70
CA ASP A 172 9.27 16.64 11.35
C ASP A 172 8.70 16.44 9.93
N VAL A 173 7.70 17.25 9.58
CA VAL A 173 7.06 17.23 8.25
C VAL A 173 8.03 17.54 7.11
N PRO A 174 8.96 18.53 7.20
CA PRO A 174 9.98 18.74 6.17
C PRO A 174 10.79 17.48 5.86
N ARG A 175 11.23 16.74 6.89
CA ARG A 175 11.98 15.50 6.68
C ARG A 175 11.16 14.43 5.99
N ALA A 176 9.83 14.45 6.13
CA ALA A 176 8.93 13.54 5.41
C ALA A 176 9.00 13.71 3.88
N LEU A 177 9.38 14.89 3.39
CA LEU A 177 9.50 15.17 1.95
C LEU A 177 10.78 14.57 1.32
N GLU A 178 11.70 14.08 2.14
CA GLU A 178 12.99 13.52 1.70
C GLU A 178 13.03 11.98 1.72
N VAL A 179 11.91 11.32 2.08
CA VAL A 179 11.80 9.86 2.24
C VAL A 179 11.23 9.17 1.01
#